data_AF-A0A953LU91-F1
#
_entry.id   AF-A0A953LU91-F1
#
_cell.length_a   1.000
_cell.length_b   1.000
_cell.length_c   1.000
_cell.angle_alpha   90.00
_cell.angle_beta   90.00
_cell.angle_gamma   90.00
#
_symmetry.space_group_name_H-M   'P 1'
#
loop_
_entity.id
_entity.type
_entity.pdbx_description
1 polymer ?
#
loop_
_entity_poly.entity_id
_entity_poly.type
_entity_poly.pdbx_seq_one_letter_code
_entity_poly.pdbx_strand_id
1 'polypeptide(L)' 'MSRIGKRAVTVPSGVTANVEGQTVKVKGPKGALS' A
#
# COMPACT_ATOMS: atom_id res chain seq x y z
N MET A 1 3.62 -16.73 15.54
CA MET A 1 4.27 -16.18 14.32
C MET A 1 3.19 -16.00 13.25
N SER A 2 2.83 -14.75 12.91
CA SER A 2 1.72 -14.48 11.98
C SER A 2 2.05 -14.91 10.54
N ARG A 3 1.21 -15.74 9.92
CA ARG A 3 1.35 -16.16 8.50
C ARG A 3 0.99 -15.05 7.51
N ILE A 4 0.26 -14.03 7.93
CA ILE A 4 -0.30 -12.99 7.05
C ILE A 4 0.67 -11.83 6.88
N GLY A 5 1.31 -11.36 7.95
CA GLY A 5 2.26 -10.23 7.88
C GLY A 5 3.53 -10.52 7.08
N LYS A 6 3.82 -11.79 6.78
CA LYS A 6 4.96 -12.21 5.97
C LYS A 6 4.62 -12.35 4.47
N ARG A 7 3.35 -12.17 4.09
CA ARG A 7 2.93 -12.17 2.68
C ARG A 7 3.17 -10.78 2.10
N ALA A 8 4.12 -10.69 1.18
CA ALA A 8 4.36 -9.45 0.44
C ALA A 8 3.09 -9.09 -0.37
N VAL A 9 2.65 -7.84 -0.26
CA VAL A 9 1.56 -7.30 -1.07
C VAL A 9 2.15 -6.78 -2.37
N THR A 10 1.74 -7.34 -3.51
CA THR A 10 2.15 -6.88 -4.83
C THR A 10 1.43 -5.57 -5.15
N VAL A 11 2.17 -4.47 -5.24
CA VAL A 11 1.63 -3.18 -5.67
C VAL A 11 1.47 -3.22 -7.20
N PRO A 12 0.25 -3.11 -7.74
CA PRO A 12 0.03 -3.15 -9.18
C PRO A 12 0.60 -1.90 -9.87
N SER A 13 1.08 -2.07 -11.10
CA SER A 13 1.61 -0.98 -11.93
C SER A 13 0.57 0.12 -12.10
N GLY A 14 0.88 1.33 -11.62
CA GLY A 14 -0.05 2.48 -11.62
C GLY A 14 -0.57 2.86 -10.23
N VAL A 15 -0.16 2.14 -9.17
CA VAL A 15 -0.42 2.53 -7.78
C VAL A 15 0.87 2.98 -7.11
N THR A 16 0.89 4.19 -6.59
CA THR A 16 1.97 4.75 -5.77
C THR A 16 1.55 4.69 -4.30
N ALA A 17 2.22 3.87 -3.51
CA ALA A 17 2.06 3.85 -2.06
C ALA A 17 3.17 4.71 -1.45
N ASN A 18 2.80 5.81 -0.79
CA ASN A 18 3.72 6.62 0.00
C ASN A 18 3.49 6.35 1.49
N VAL A 19 4.56 6.06 2.22
CA VAL A 19 4.49 5.77 3.65
C VAL A 19 5.10 6.95 4.40
N GLU A 20 4.25 7.74 5.04
CA GLU A 20 4.64 8.87 5.88
C GLU A 20 4.44 8.48 7.34
N GLY A 21 5.46 7.86 7.94
CA GLY A 21 5.43 7.39 9.32
C GLY A 21 4.42 6.25 9.53
N GLN A 22 3.25 6.56 10.09
CA GLN A 22 2.14 5.61 10.28
C GLN A 22 1.01 5.79 9.25
N THR A 23 1.07 6.85 8.43
CA THR A 23 0.06 7.13 7.41
C THR A 23 0.49 6.54 6.08
N VAL A 24 -0.34 5.67 5.52
CA VAL A 24 -0.08 5.04 4.22
C VAL A 24 -1.00 5.68 3.20
N LYS A 25 -0.45 6.62 2.41
CA LYS A 25 -1.18 7.26 1.32
C LYS A 25 -1.06 6.40 0.07
N VAL A 26 -2.17 5.87 -0.42
CA VAL A 26 -2.21 5.06 -1.64
C VAL A 26 -2.86 5.86 -2.75
N LYS A 27 -2.08 6.26 -3.75
CA LYS A 27 -2.56 6.93 -4.95
C LYS A 27 -2.65 5.94 -6.09
N GLY A 28 -3.85 5.69 -6.62
CA GLY A 28 -4.08 4.78 -7.72
C GLY A 28 -5.03 5.36 -8.80
N PRO A 29 -5.28 4.60 -9.87
CA PRO A 29 -6.14 5.04 -10.97
C PRO A 29 -7.61 5.26 -10.56
N LYS A 30 -8.02 4.74 -9.40
CA LYS A 30 -9.38 4.88 -8.86
C LYS A 30 -9.52 5.97 -7.79
N GLY A 31 -8.47 6.75 -7.52
CA GLY A 31 -8.45 7.80 -6.50
C GLY A 31 -7.30 7.66 -5.50
N ALA A 32 -7.27 8.54 -4.50
CA ALA A 32 -6.31 8.51 -3.40
C ALA A 32 -7.02 8.08 -2.10
N LEU A 33 -6.45 7.11 -1.38
CA LEU A 33 -6.87 6.72 -0.03
C LEU A 33 -5.78 7.17 0.95
N SER A 34 -6.19 7.86 2.02
CA SER A 34 -5.30 8.36 3.09
C SER A 34 -5.46 7.56 4.37
#